data_AF-A0A9D5TQM2-F1
#
_entry.id   AF-A0A9D5TQM2-F1
#
_cell.length_a   1.000
_cell.length_b   1.000
_cell.length_c   1.000
_cell.angle_alpha   90.00
_cell.angle_beta   90.00
_cell.angle_gamma   90.00
#
_symmetry.space_group_name_H-M   'P 1'
#
loop_
_entity.id
_entity.type
_entity.pdbx_description
1 polymer ?
#
loop_
_entity_poly.entity_id
_entity_poly.type
_entity_poly.pdbx_seq_one_letter_code
_entity_poly.pdbx_strand_id
1 'polypeptide(L)' 'MKTLDVGYINKNNQKNLGYKGKSETHYNQNSYEMECLDCGHKYLANGCDVWLRKCPICQSKTKRNAHNSSKSISD' A
#
# COMPACT_ATOMS: atom_id res chain seq x y z
N MET A 1 -9.77 -13.71 -5.60
CA MET A 1 -8.39 -13.26 -5.89
C MET A 1 -7.52 -13.58 -4.69
N LYS A 2 -6.30 -14.09 -4.89
CA LYS A 2 -5.37 -14.38 -3.79
C LYS A 2 -4.66 -13.11 -3.35
N THR A 3 -4.15 -13.12 -2.14
CA THR A 3 -3.55 -11.94 -1.49
C THR A 3 -2.32 -11.42 -2.23
N LEU A 4 -1.58 -12.31 -2.90
CA LEU A 4 -0.34 -11.99 -3.61
C LEU A 4 -0.55 -11.66 -5.09
N ASP A 5 -1.78 -11.80 -5.60
CA ASP A 5 -2.09 -11.47 -6.98
C ASP A 5 -2.05 -9.95 -7.17
N VAL A 6 -1.49 -9.52 -8.31
CA VAL A 6 -1.50 -8.11 -8.72
C VAL A 6 -2.95 -7.63 -8.78
N GLY A 7 -3.20 -6.45 -8.21
CA GLY A 7 -4.52 -5.85 -8.11
C GLY A 7 -5.27 -6.18 -6.83
N TYR A 8 -4.76 -7.06 -5.97
CA TYR A 8 -5.45 -7.44 -4.72
C TYR A 8 -5.60 -6.23 -3.80
N ILE A 9 -6.86 -5.90 -3.47
CA ILE A 9 -7.18 -4.83 -2.52
C ILE A 9 -7.49 -5.49 -1.18
N ASN A 10 -6.71 -5.13 -0.16
CA ASN A 10 -6.91 -5.65 1.19
C ASN A 10 -8.04 -4.91 1.93
N LYS A 11 -8.40 -5.40 3.13
CA LYS A 11 -9.47 -4.82 3.97
C LYS A 11 -9.22 -3.38 4.44
N ASN A 12 -8.01 -2.85 4.23
CA ASN A 12 -7.60 -1.52 4.63
C ASN A 12 -7.42 -0.59 3.40
N ASN A 13 -8.09 -0.91 2.28
CA ASN A 13 -8.07 -0.13 1.03
C ASN A 13 -6.68 0.09 0.42
N GLN A 14 -5.84 -0.95 0.42
CA GLN A 14 -4.53 -0.91 -0.24
C GLN A 14 -4.44 -1.95 -1.33
N LYS A 15 -3.95 -1.54 -2.50
CA LYS A 15 -3.79 -2.37 -3.68
C LYS A 15 -2.38 -2.94 -3.75
N ASN A 16 -2.28 -4.25 -3.96
CA ASN A 16 -1.05 -4.93 -4.31
C ASN A 16 -0.69 -4.61 -5.77
N LEU A 17 0.48 -4.02 -6.00
CA LEU A 17 1.04 -3.71 -7.33
C LEU A 17 1.98 -4.80 -7.85
N GLY A 18 2.30 -5.80 -7.03
CA GLY A 18 3.05 -6.99 -7.42
C GLY A 18 4.37 -7.16 -6.69
N TYR A 19 5.05 -8.24 -7.07
CA TYR A 19 6.35 -8.65 -6.53
C TYR A 19 7.45 -7.63 -6.81
N LYS A 20 8.31 -7.36 -5.83
CA LYS A 20 9.48 -6.47 -5.95
C LYS A 20 10.81 -7.09 -5.59
N GLY A 21 10.84 -8.36 -5.19
CA GLY A 21 12.07 -9.01 -4.78
C GLY A 21 11.92 -9.83 -3.52
N LYS A 22 13.02 -10.44 -3.11
CA LYS A 22 13.13 -11.08 -1.79
C LYS A 22 13.19 -9.99 -0.72
N SER A 23 12.50 -10.21 0.39
CA SER A 23 12.59 -9.33 1.56
C SER A 23 14.00 -9.41 2.15
N GLU A 24 14.65 -8.25 2.29
CA GLU A 24 15.96 -8.14 2.91
C GLU A 24 15.88 -8.38 4.43
N THR A 25 14.74 -8.04 5.04
CA THR A 25 14.56 -8.05 6.49
C THR A 25 13.90 -9.33 7.01
N HIS A 26 13.19 -10.07 6.16
CA HIS A 26 12.51 -11.30 6.55
C HIS A 26 12.96 -12.48 5.67
N TYR A 27 13.78 -13.34 6.25
CA TYR A 27 14.27 -14.55 5.60
C TYR A 27 13.09 -15.39 5.08
N ASN A 28 13.20 -15.84 3.82
CA ASN A 28 12.17 -16.60 3.09
C ASN A 28 10.85 -15.87 2.78
N GLN A 29 10.80 -14.54 2.92
CA GLN A 29 9.64 -13.77 2.45
C GLN A 29 9.96 -13.02 1.16
N ASN A 30 8.94 -12.87 0.33
CA ASN A 30 8.96 -11.98 -0.83
C ASN A 30 8.32 -10.64 -0.44
N SER A 31 8.85 -9.55 -0.98
CA SER A 31 8.30 -8.21 -0.83
C SER A 31 7.37 -7.88 -1.99
N TYR A 32 6.26 -7.23 -1.66
CA TYR A 32 5.25 -6.76 -2.59
C TYR A 32 5.07 -5.26 -2.43
N GLU A 33 4.97 -4.55 -3.54
CA GLU A 33 4.63 -3.12 -3.53
C GLU A 33 3.14 -2.95 -3.28
N MET A 34 2.79 -2.18 -2.27
CA MET A 34 1.43 -1.82 -1.91
C MET A 34 1.22 -0.33 -2.16
N GLU A 35 0.05 0.04 -2.66
CA GLU A 35 -0.40 1.42 -2.78
C GLU A 35 -1.64 1.65 -1.92
N CYS A 36 -1.58 2.62 -1.02
CA CYS A 36 -2.75 3.04 -0.25
C CYS A 36 -3.69 3.85 -1.15
N LEU A 37 -4.91 3.37 -1.36
CA LEU A 37 -5.89 4.06 -2.22
C LEU A 37 -6.53 5.27 -1.54
N ASP A 38 -6.33 5.45 -0.23
CA ASP A 38 -6.82 6.62 0.51
C ASP A 38 -5.87 7.84 0.42
N CYS A 39 -4.55 7.61 0.34
CA CYS A 39 -3.55 8.68 0.37
C CYS A 39 -2.49 8.61 -0.73
N GLY A 40 -2.52 7.59 -1.59
CA GLY A 40 -1.58 7.38 -2.69
C GLY A 40 -0.19 6.90 -2.27
N HIS A 41 0.10 6.72 -0.98
CA HIS A 41 1.43 6.32 -0.53
C HIS A 41 1.76 4.88 -0.94
N LYS A 42 2.93 4.70 -1.57
CA LYS A 42 3.49 3.39 -1.95
C LYS A 42 4.55 2.92 -0.96
N TYR A 43 4.52 1.64 -0.62
CA TYR A 43 5.43 1.03 0.35
C TYR A 43 5.54 -0.48 0.14
N LEU A 44 6.55 -1.11 0.74
CA LEU A 44 6.74 -2.55 0.66
C LEU A 44 6.04 -3.28 1.83
N ALA A 45 5.49 -4.46 1.54
CA ALA A 45 4.94 -5.38 2.51
C ALA A 45 5.50 -6.79 2.27
N ASN A 46 5.72 -7.57 3.33
CA ASN A 46 6.03 -8.98 3.17
C ASN A 46 4.79 -9.73 2.68
N GLY A 47 4.99 -10.83 1.93
CA GLY A 47 3.90 -11.64 1.40
C GLY A 47 2.92 -12.14 2.48
N CYS A 48 3.42 -12.52 3.65
CA CYS A 48 2.59 -12.93 4.79
C CYS A 48 1.69 -11.81 5.34
N ASP A 49 2.02 -10.54 5.08
CA ASP A 49 1.38 -9.38 5.69
C ASP A 49 0.38 -8.68 4.75
N VAL A 50 0.45 -8.90 3.43
CA VAL A 50 -0.31 -8.16 2.41
C VAL A 50 -1.80 -8.02 2.75
N TRP A 51 -2.42 -9.09 3.25
CA TRP A 51 -3.85 -9.14 3.57
C TRP A 51 -4.26 -8.32 4.80
N LEU A 52 -3.37 -8.12 5.77
CA LEU A 52 -3.64 -7.38 7.00
C LEU A 52 -2.96 -6.01 7.07
N ARG A 53 -2.00 -5.75 6.17
CA ARG A 53 -1.13 -4.59 6.22
C ARG A 53 -1.97 -3.31 6.28
N LYS A 54 -1.48 -2.33 7.04
CA LYS A 54 -2.07 -1.00 7.15
C LYS A 54 -1.09 -0.01 6.52
N CYS A 55 -1.61 1.06 5.93
CA CYS A 55 -0.77 2.13 5.38
C CYS A 55 0.02 2.82 6.50
N PRO A 56 1.37 2.85 6.43
CA PRO A 56 2.20 3.42 7.49
C PRO A 56 1.96 4.93 7.67
N ILE A 57 1.66 5.65 6.58
CA ILE A 57 1.34 7.08 6.61
C ILE A 57 -0.04 7.34 7.24
N CYS A 58 -1.06 6.57 6.89
CA CYS A 58 -2.39 6.73 7.50
C CYS A 58 -2.43 6.26 8.96
N GLN A 59 -1.52 5.37 9.37
CA GLN A 59 -1.38 4.98 10.77
C GLN A 59 -0.70 6.06 11.62
N SER A 60 0.32 6.73 11.08
CA SER A 60 1.02 7.80 11.79
C SER A 60 0.24 9.12 11.80
N LYS A 61 -0.55 9.37 10.76
CA LYS A 61 -1.51 10.47 10.70
C LYS A 61 -2.83 9.99 11.28
N THR A 62 -3.10 10.27 12.57
CA THR A 62 -4.48 10.19 13.08
C THR A 62 -5.40 10.91 12.10
N LYS A 63 -6.29 10.14 11.46
CA LYS A 63 -7.14 10.50 10.32
C LYS A 63 -7.32 12.02 10.13
N ARG A 64 -6.50 12.63 9.28
CA ARG A 64 -6.88 13.89 8.64
C ARG A 64 -7.28 13.54 7.23
N ASN A 65 -8.59 13.63 6.99
CA ASN A 65 -9.21 13.64 5.67
C ASN A 65 -8.36 14.51 4.73
N ALA A 66 -7.59 13.88 3.86
CA ALA A 66 -6.96 14.56 2.74
C ALA A 66 -7.85 14.38 1.51
N HIS A 67 -9.12 14.76 1.65
CA HIS A 67 -9.93 15.05 0.48
C HIS A 67 -9.61 16.49 0.05
N ASN A 68 -8.99 16.57 -1.13
CA ASN A 68 -9.02 17.69 -2.06
C ASN A 68 -7.98 18.82 -1.84
N SER A 69 -7.01 18.92 -2.76
CA SER A 69 -6.71 20.16 -3.50
C SER A 69 -5.47 19.99 -4.40
N SER A 70 -5.67 19.45 -5.61
CA SER A 70 -4.86 19.84 -6.77
C SER A 70 -5.73 20.77 -7.59
N LYS A 71 -5.68 22.05 -7.23
CA LYS A 71 -6.29 23.14 -8.00
C LYS A 71 -5.51 23.22 -9.31
N SER A 72 -6.19 22.95 -10.41
CA SER A 72 -5.77 23.25 -11.77
C SER A 72 -5.36 24.72 -11.85
N ILE A 73 -4.08 24.97 -12.15
CA ILE A 73 -3.61 26.27 -12.62
C ILE A 73 -3.65 26.19 -14.13
N SER A 74 -4.58 26.93 -14.72
CA SER A 74 -4.60 27.33 -16.12
C SER A 74 -4.00 28.73 -16.20
N ASP A 75 -2.97 28.90 -17.03
CA ASP A 75 -2.58 30.19 -17.63
C ASP A 75 -3.05 30.21 -19.09
#